data_AF-A0A6C1PIL6-F1
#
_entry.id   AF-A0A6C1PIL6-F1
#
_cell.length_a   1.000
_cell.length_b   1.000
_cell.length_c   1.000
_cell.angle_alpha   90.00
_cell.angle_beta   90.00
_cell.angle_gamma   90.00
#
_symmetry.space_group_name_H-M   'P 1'
#
loop_
_entity.id
_entity.type
_entity.pdbx_description
1 polymer ?
#
loop_
_entity_poly.entity_id
_entity_poly.type
_entity_poly.pdbx_seq_one_letter_code
_entity_poly.pdbx_strand_id
1 'polypeptide(L)'
;MSSLLEILVLIGSITVLTVGIELATESVSRRYMPWIKRRFDGRSAGAIRDFLRGALATAPTGSVRSGFLFLVTASDTSLLTVQRTPAVVLGMNLGATLIAWVIAIGGFQAQLSITALIVLAVALPLRLSAALSERSYDAALIGLGLALIAIDLLTGSLDIGIAAAAVTPRVTSPAGDWVIPLGWLAGVALAAAGRSTVSVIVVAMALGFRGAIPADVSFAMVIGATIGIAGVGAVSSRRLGANARRAASVALIVAAIATITGSIVAIPIGSALLPW
;
A
#
# COMPACT_ATOMS: atom_id res chain seq x y z
N MET A 1 -17.62 -24.00 5.82
CA MET A 1 -17.50 -23.36 7.16
C MET A 1 -18.73 -22.49 7.39
N SER A 2 -19.02 -22.01 8.61
CA SER A 2 -20.06 -21.00 8.78
C SER A 2 -19.60 -19.68 8.14
N SER A 3 -20.48 -18.94 7.47
CA SER A 3 -20.14 -17.68 6.78
C SER A 3 -19.48 -16.65 7.71
N LEU A 4 -19.79 -16.69 9.00
CA LEU A 4 -19.15 -15.86 10.03
C LEU A 4 -17.66 -16.20 10.20
N LEU A 5 -17.31 -17.49 10.23
CA LEU A 5 -15.93 -17.92 10.41
C LEU A 5 -15.06 -17.50 9.21
N GLU A 6 -15.58 -17.60 7.98
CA GLU A 6 -14.89 -17.14 6.77
C GLU A 6 -14.57 -15.64 6.83
N ILE A 7 -15.53 -14.82 7.27
CA ILE A 7 -15.33 -13.37 7.44
C ILE A 7 -14.27 -13.09 8.51
N LEU A 8 -14.32 -13.79 9.65
CA LEU A 8 -13.34 -13.61 10.73
C LEU A 8 -11.92 -14.00 10.29
N VAL A 9 -11.78 -15.12 9.56
CA VAL A 9 -10.48 -15.56 9.03
C VAL A 9 -9.97 -14.61 7.95
N LEU A 10 -10.84 -14.05 7.11
CA LEU A 10 -10.48 -13.00 6.15
C LEU A 10 -9.94 -11.75 6.86
N ILE A 11 -10.68 -11.23 7.85
CA ILE A 11 -10.25 -10.07 8.65
C ILE A 11 -8.93 -10.36 9.37
N GLY A 12 -8.79 -11.55 9.95
CA GLY A 12 -7.55 -12.00 10.59
C GLY A 12 -6.37 -12.00 9.62
N SER A 13 -6.57 -12.56 8.42
CA SER A 13 -5.53 -12.61 7.38
C SER A 13 -5.11 -11.22 6.91
N ILE A 14 -6.07 -10.32 6.68
CA ILE A 14 -5.81 -8.91 6.33
C ILE A 14 -5.05 -8.19 7.46
N THR A 15 -5.37 -8.51 8.71
CA THR A 15 -4.69 -7.94 9.88
C THR A 15 -3.24 -8.41 9.94
N VAL A 16 -2.98 -9.72 9.81
CA VAL A 16 -1.61 -10.26 9.77
C VAL A 16 -0.83 -9.65 8.61
N LEU A 17 -1.43 -9.52 7.43
CA LEU A 17 -0.81 -8.88 6.27
C LEU A 17 -0.43 -7.43 6.57
N THR A 18 -1.37 -6.68 7.16
CA THR A 18 -1.17 -5.25 7.46
C THR A 18 -0.09 -5.05 8.50
N VAL A 19 -0.11 -5.83 9.58
CA VAL A 19 0.92 -5.79 10.63
C VAL A 19 2.28 -6.22 10.09
N GLY A 20 2.32 -7.26 9.25
CA GLY A 20 3.55 -7.72 8.61
C GLY A 20 4.19 -6.64 7.73
N ILE A 21 3.41 -6.04 6.84
CA ILE A 21 3.86 -4.93 5.97
C ILE A 21 4.27 -3.72 6.82
N GLU A 22 3.52 -3.36 7.86
CA GLU A 22 3.86 -2.25 8.74
C GLU A 22 5.18 -2.46 9.47
N LEU A 23 5.38 -3.65 10.08
CA LEU A 23 6.61 -3.98 10.78
C LEU A 23 7.83 -3.95 9.83
N ALA A 24 7.65 -4.51 8.63
CA ALA A 24 8.67 -4.47 7.58
C ALA A 24 9.02 -3.04 7.18
N THR A 25 7.99 -2.27 6.83
CA THR A 25 8.09 -0.89 6.40
C THR A 25 8.78 0.00 7.44
N GLU A 26 8.34 -0.10 8.69
CA GLU A 26 8.78 0.78 9.77
C GLU A 26 10.24 0.49 10.14
N SER A 27 10.65 -0.78 10.19
CA SER A 27 12.04 -1.16 10.43
C SER A 27 13.01 -0.62 9.37
N VAL A 28 12.64 -0.70 8.09
CA VAL A 28 13.42 -0.13 6.98
C VAL A 28 13.40 1.40 7.04
N SER A 29 12.22 1.99 7.28
CA SER A 29 12.03 3.45 7.35
C SER A 29 12.91 4.08 8.43
N ARG A 30 12.98 3.49 9.62
CA ARG A 30 13.80 4.00 10.74
C ARG A 30 15.28 4.17 10.37
N ARG A 31 15.81 3.29 9.51
CA ARG A 31 17.22 3.32 9.08
C ARG A 31 17.46 4.21 7.87
N TYR A 32 16.54 4.17 6.92
CA TYR A 32 16.70 4.84 5.64
C TYR A 32 16.31 6.32 5.69
N MET A 33 15.32 6.68 6.50
CA MET A 33 14.79 8.06 6.56
C MET A 33 15.83 9.11 6.98
N PRO A 34 16.72 8.88 7.98
CA PRO A 34 17.79 9.83 8.30
C PRO A 34 18.78 10.05 7.15
N TRP A 35 18.98 9.06 6.28
CA TRP A 35 19.81 9.20 5.10
C TRP A 35 19.13 10.07 4.04
N ILE A 36 17.84 9.82 3.75
CA ILE A 36 17.06 10.66 2.81
C ILE A 36 17.07 12.12 3.26
N LYS A 37 16.75 12.37 4.54
CA LYS A 37 16.70 13.73 5.10
C LYS A 37 18.03 14.48 4.93
N ARG A 38 19.17 13.79 5.13
CA ARG A 38 20.51 14.38 4.93
C ARG A 38 20.85 14.65 3.46
N ARG A 39 20.29 13.88 2.52
CA ARG A 39 20.53 14.07 1.08
C ARG A 39 19.51 14.97 0.39
N PHE A 40 18.48 15.38 1.10
CA PHE A 40 17.53 16.34 0.60
C PHE A 40 18.08 17.77 0.74
N ASP A 41 18.87 18.18 -0.26
CA ASP A 41 19.30 19.58 -0.38
C ASP A 41 18.13 20.44 -0.90
N GLY A 42 17.74 21.48 -0.14
CA GLY A 42 16.68 22.42 -0.46
C GLY A 42 16.90 23.23 -1.75
N ARG A 43 18.13 23.20 -2.30
CA ARG A 43 18.53 23.95 -3.51
C ARG A 43 18.12 23.31 -4.84
N SER A 44 17.45 22.15 -4.84
CA SER A 44 16.98 21.55 -6.11
C SER A 44 16.00 22.50 -6.80
N ALA A 45 16.17 22.72 -8.09
CA ALA A 45 15.17 23.34 -8.95
C ALA A 45 14.84 22.35 -10.07
N GLY A 46 13.56 21.97 -10.19
CA GLY A 46 13.04 21.16 -11.30
C GLY A 46 12.04 20.09 -10.88
N ALA A 47 10.90 20.05 -11.57
CA ALA A 47 9.81 19.09 -11.30
C ALA A 47 10.27 17.63 -11.38
N ILE A 48 11.14 17.27 -12.33
CA ILE A 48 11.66 15.90 -12.47
C ILE A 48 12.51 15.51 -11.25
N ARG A 49 13.36 16.41 -10.76
CA ARG A 49 14.20 16.13 -9.58
C ARG A 49 13.33 15.96 -8.33
N ASP A 50 12.29 16.76 -8.20
CA ASP A 50 11.34 16.69 -7.09
C ASP A 50 10.52 15.38 -7.14
N PHE A 51 10.09 14.99 -8.34
CA PHE A 51 9.47 13.68 -8.59
C PHE A 51 10.39 12.53 -8.20
N LEU A 52 11.63 12.49 -8.69
CA LEU A 52 12.57 11.42 -8.36
C LEU A 52 12.88 11.36 -6.86
N ARG A 53 12.97 12.52 -6.18
CA ARG A 53 13.17 12.56 -4.72
C ARG A 53 11.96 12.02 -3.97
N GLY A 54 10.76 12.34 -4.42
CA GLY A 54 9.53 11.74 -3.90
C GLY A 54 9.54 10.23 -4.04
N ALA A 55 9.89 9.73 -5.23
CA ALA A 55 10.00 8.30 -5.49
C ALA A 55 11.06 7.64 -4.60
N LEU A 56 12.25 8.23 -4.47
CA LEU A 56 13.31 7.75 -3.59
C LEU A 56 12.93 7.78 -2.11
N ALA A 57 12.02 8.67 -1.69
CA ALA A 57 11.56 8.76 -0.31
C ALA A 57 10.66 7.59 0.10
N THR A 58 9.91 7.01 -0.84
CA THR A 58 8.96 5.92 -0.58
C THR A 58 9.38 4.59 -1.18
N ALA A 59 10.24 4.55 -2.21
CA ALA A 59 10.63 3.35 -2.93
C ALA A 59 11.15 2.22 -2.01
N PRO A 60 12.06 2.47 -1.06
CA PRO A 60 12.61 1.37 -0.24
C PRO A 60 11.65 0.84 0.81
N THR A 61 10.61 1.62 1.16
CA THR A 61 9.70 1.29 2.24
C THR A 61 8.30 0.96 1.73
N GLY A 62 7.98 1.26 0.47
CA GLY A 62 6.63 1.19 -0.07
C GLY A 62 5.62 2.13 0.61
N SER A 63 6.09 3.03 1.48
CA SER A 63 5.22 3.64 2.50
C SER A 63 4.87 5.08 2.20
N VAL A 64 3.61 5.27 1.81
CA VAL A 64 3.02 6.59 1.67
C VAL A 64 3.01 7.34 3.01
N ARG A 65 2.88 6.65 4.16
CA ARG A 65 2.98 7.27 5.50
C ARG A 65 4.36 7.89 5.74
N SER A 66 5.42 7.12 5.47
CA SER A 66 6.79 7.57 5.66
C SER A 66 7.12 8.71 4.70
N GLY A 67 6.65 8.63 3.45
CA GLY A 67 6.73 9.73 2.49
C GLY A 67 5.94 10.96 2.92
N PHE A 68 4.77 10.81 3.52
CA PHE A 68 3.96 11.93 4.02
C PHE A 68 4.65 12.65 5.18
N LEU A 69 5.27 11.91 6.10
CA LEU A 69 6.10 12.49 7.16
C LEU A 69 7.27 13.27 6.57
N PHE A 70 7.93 12.71 5.55
CA PHE A 70 8.98 13.40 4.81
C PHE A 70 8.45 14.70 4.17
N LEU A 71 7.32 14.64 3.46
CA LEU A 71 6.70 15.78 2.79
C LEU A 71 6.40 16.92 3.77
N VAL A 72 5.73 16.60 4.88
CA VAL A 72 5.34 17.58 5.89
C VAL A 72 6.56 18.18 6.57
N THR A 73 7.54 17.37 6.96
CA THR A 73 8.77 17.88 7.60
C THR A 73 9.60 18.75 6.65
N ALA A 74 9.68 18.40 5.36
CA ALA A 74 10.34 19.23 4.35
C ALA A 74 9.60 20.55 4.11
N SER A 75 8.27 20.55 4.15
CA SER A 75 7.47 21.77 4.00
C SER A 75 7.54 22.70 5.22
N ASP A 76 7.58 22.15 6.44
CA ASP A 76 7.73 22.96 7.65
C ASP A 76 9.14 23.53 7.82
N THR A 77 10.17 22.82 7.34
CA THR A 77 11.57 23.33 7.32
C THR A 77 11.86 24.25 6.14
N SER A 78 10.85 24.61 5.33
CA SER A 78 10.99 25.41 4.11
C SER A 78 11.95 24.82 3.06
N LEU A 79 12.30 23.53 3.19
CA LEU A 79 13.07 22.77 2.20
C LEU A 79 12.22 22.42 0.97
N LEU A 80 10.89 22.44 1.10
CA LEU A 80 9.94 22.18 0.04
C LEU A 80 8.82 23.23 0.02
N THR A 81 8.77 24.02 -1.05
CA THR A 81 7.68 24.96 -1.28
C THR A 81 6.43 24.25 -1.77
N VAL A 82 5.26 24.82 -1.50
CA VAL A 82 3.94 24.25 -1.87
C VAL A 82 3.83 24.06 -3.39
N GLN A 83 4.44 24.95 -4.18
CA GLN A 83 4.46 24.86 -5.65
C GLN A 83 5.18 23.60 -6.17
N ARG A 84 6.08 23.04 -5.37
CA ARG A 84 6.89 21.86 -5.73
C ARG A 84 6.33 20.56 -5.17
N THR A 85 5.43 20.66 -4.18
CA THR A 85 4.75 19.51 -3.57
C THR A 85 4.09 18.56 -4.57
N PRO A 86 3.39 19.00 -5.64
CA PRO A 86 2.73 18.07 -6.56
C PRO A 86 3.69 17.06 -7.19
N ALA A 87 4.86 17.51 -7.65
CA ALA A 87 5.87 16.64 -8.25
C ALA A 87 6.40 15.62 -7.23
N VAL A 88 6.71 16.06 -6.00
CA VAL A 88 7.15 15.17 -4.92
C VAL A 88 6.08 14.11 -4.59
N VAL A 89 4.81 14.50 -4.48
CA VAL A 89 3.71 13.57 -4.19
C VAL A 89 3.54 12.54 -5.29
N LEU A 90 3.58 12.96 -6.56
CA LEU A 90 3.52 12.03 -7.70
C LEU A 90 4.66 11.01 -7.65
N GLY A 91 5.86 11.49 -7.32
CA GLY A 91 7.02 10.64 -7.09
C GLY A 91 6.79 9.64 -5.96
N MET A 92 6.31 10.12 -4.80
CA MET A 92 6.02 9.29 -3.63
C MET A 92 5.04 8.16 -3.97
N ASN A 93 4.02 8.45 -4.77
CA ASN A 93 3.08 7.42 -5.23
C ASN A 93 3.76 6.40 -6.14
N LEU A 94 4.61 6.83 -7.08
CA LEU A 94 5.40 5.91 -7.91
C LEU A 94 6.30 5.02 -7.05
N GLY A 95 7.04 5.59 -6.09
CA GLY A 95 7.92 4.81 -5.22
C GLY A 95 7.14 3.79 -4.37
N ALA A 96 5.97 4.17 -3.87
CA ALA A 96 5.14 3.29 -3.03
C ALA A 96 4.63 2.06 -3.78
N THR A 97 4.51 2.11 -5.11
CA THR A 97 4.06 0.95 -5.90
C THR A 97 5.16 -0.08 -6.15
N LEU A 98 6.45 0.30 -6.09
CA LEU A 98 7.56 -0.62 -6.42
C LEU A 98 7.57 -1.88 -5.56
N ILE A 99 7.23 -1.77 -4.27
CA ILE A 99 7.16 -2.94 -3.39
C ILE A 99 6.04 -3.89 -3.82
N ALA A 100 4.91 -3.35 -4.31
CA ALA A 100 3.80 -4.16 -4.79
C ALA A 100 4.18 -4.89 -6.08
N TRP A 101 4.98 -4.29 -6.95
CA TRP A 101 5.55 -4.97 -8.13
C TRP A 101 6.50 -6.11 -7.74
N VAL A 102 7.37 -5.90 -6.74
CA VAL A 102 8.23 -6.97 -6.22
C VAL A 102 7.40 -8.13 -5.68
N ILE A 103 6.34 -7.83 -4.93
CA ILE A 103 5.40 -8.84 -4.43
C ILE A 103 4.65 -9.50 -5.60
N ALA A 104 4.23 -8.75 -6.62
CA ALA A 104 3.52 -9.30 -7.77
C ALA A 104 4.36 -10.32 -8.55
N ILE A 105 5.64 -10.01 -8.77
CA ILE A 105 6.57 -10.87 -9.52
C ILE A 105 6.92 -12.13 -8.72
N GLY A 106 7.19 -11.99 -7.41
CA GLY A 106 7.64 -13.12 -6.58
C GLY A 106 6.54 -13.89 -5.84
N GLY A 107 5.37 -13.27 -5.64
CA GLY A 107 4.45 -13.63 -4.56
C GLY A 107 3.34 -14.62 -4.92
N PHE A 108 3.14 -14.98 -6.19
CA PHE A 108 2.06 -15.91 -6.57
C PHE A 108 2.56 -17.21 -7.23
N GLN A 109 3.88 -17.42 -7.30
CA GLN A 109 4.49 -18.57 -7.99
C GLN A 109 5.36 -19.48 -7.10
N ALA A 110 5.23 -19.39 -5.77
CA ALA A 110 6.00 -20.22 -4.82
C ALA A 110 5.10 -20.78 -3.70
N GLN A 111 5.58 -21.82 -3.01
CA GLN A 111 5.03 -22.24 -1.71
C GLN A 111 5.30 -21.13 -0.68
N LEU A 112 4.44 -20.10 -0.65
CA LEU A 112 4.63 -18.87 0.13
C LEU A 112 4.88 -19.15 1.60
N SER A 113 4.15 -20.12 2.17
CA SER A 113 4.36 -20.58 3.54
C SER A 113 5.80 -21.08 3.78
N ILE A 114 6.39 -21.84 2.85
CA ILE A 114 7.78 -22.32 3.02
C ILE A 114 8.75 -21.15 2.93
N THR A 115 8.60 -20.27 1.93
CA THR A 115 9.42 -19.06 1.81
C THR A 115 9.33 -18.20 3.06
N ALA A 116 8.13 -18.03 3.62
CA ALA A 116 7.92 -17.30 4.86
C ALA A 116 8.66 -17.94 6.04
N LEU A 117 8.58 -19.27 6.19
CA LEU A 117 9.28 -19.99 7.25
C LEU A 117 10.80 -19.87 7.10
N ILE A 118 11.34 -19.91 5.88
CA ILE A 118 12.77 -19.69 5.62
C ILE A 118 13.17 -18.27 6.03
N VAL A 119 12.39 -17.26 5.64
CA VAL A 119 12.64 -15.85 6.01
C VAL A 119 12.61 -15.68 7.54
N LEU A 120 11.65 -16.30 8.22
CA LEU A 120 11.54 -16.26 9.69
C LEU A 120 12.69 -17.01 10.38
N ALA A 121 13.14 -18.13 9.83
CA ALA A 121 14.30 -18.87 10.32
C ALA A 121 15.58 -18.03 10.24
N VAL A 122 15.75 -17.21 9.19
CA VAL A 122 16.86 -16.25 9.07
C VAL A 122 16.70 -15.07 10.03
N ALA A 123 15.46 -14.63 10.29
CA ALA A 123 15.20 -13.53 11.22
C ALA A 123 15.52 -13.90 12.69
N LEU A 124 15.34 -15.16 13.07
CA LEU A 124 15.52 -15.65 14.43
C LEU A 124 16.93 -15.40 15.01
N PRO A 125 18.04 -15.83 14.38
CA PRO A 125 19.38 -15.58 14.91
C PRO A 125 19.72 -14.08 14.95
N LEU A 126 19.20 -13.28 14.01
CA LEU A 126 19.38 -11.83 13.99
C LEU A 126 18.68 -11.17 15.18
N ARG A 127 17.48 -11.64 15.55
CA ARG A 127 16.71 -11.17 16.71
C ARG A 127 17.35 -11.55 18.04
N LEU A 128 17.92 -12.75 18.13
CA LEU A 128 18.56 -13.26 19.36
C LEU A 128 19.98 -12.69 19.58
N SER A 129 20.61 -12.17 18.54
CA SER A 129 21.97 -11.62 18.63
C SER A 129 21.98 -10.21 19.24
N ALA A 130 22.41 -10.12 20.51
CA ALA A 130 22.64 -8.84 21.18
C ALA A 130 23.67 -7.96 20.45
N ALA A 131 24.68 -8.58 19.81
CA ALA A 131 25.71 -7.87 19.04
C ALA A 131 25.19 -7.25 17.74
N LEU A 132 24.09 -7.79 17.17
CA LEU A 132 23.49 -7.29 15.94
C LEU A 132 22.24 -6.44 16.20
N SER A 133 21.72 -6.37 17.42
CA SER A 133 20.42 -5.77 17.76
C SER A 133 20.22 -4.33 17.27
N GLU A 134 21.25 -3.48 17.32
CA GLU A 134 21.13 -2.09 16.81
C GLU A 134 21.16 -2.02 15.26
N ARG A 135 21.69 -3.05 14.59
CA ARG A 135 21.93 -3.11 13.14
C ARG A 135 21.17 -4.25 12.41
N SER A 136 20.35 -5.04 13.10
CA SER A 136 19.63 -6.20 12.54
C SER A 136 18.37 -5.80 11.79
N TYR A 137 18.18 -6.31 10.58
CA TYR A 137 16.91 -6.18 9.83
C TYR A 137 15.90 -7.27 10.26
N ASP A 138 16.00 -7.75 11.49
CA ASP A 138 15.19 -8.86 12.00
C ASP A 138 13.70 -8.53 12.00
N ALA A 139 13.31 -7.36 12.49
CA ALA A 139 11.92 -6.90 12.41
C ALA A 139 11.44 -6.79 10.96
N ALA A 140 12.34 -6.42 10.02
CA ALA A 140 12.01 -6.35 8.60
C ALA A 140 11.64 -7.72 8.04
N LEU A 141 12.48 -8.70 8.35
CA LEU A 141 12.31 -10.09 7.93
C LEU A 141 11.10 -10.75 8.61
N ILE A 142 10.87 -10.49 9.90
CA ILE A 142 9.66 -10.96 10.60
C ILE A 142 8.41 -10.40 9.92
N GLY A 143 8.39 -9.10 9.64
CA GLY A 143 7.28 -8.46 8.94
C GLY A 143 7.04 -9.06 7.55
N LEU A 144 8.11 -9.29 6.79
CA LEU A 144 8.04 -9.95 5.48
C LEU A 144 7.50 -11.37 5.58
N GLY A 145 7.98 -12.17 6.54
CA GLY A 145 7.48 -13.53 6.77
C GLY A 145 5.99 -13.55 7.12
N LEU A 146 5.53 -12.65 7.99
CA LEU A 146 4.11 -12.50 8.32
C LEU A 146 3.28 -12.09 7.10
N ALA A 147 3.78 -11.17 6.28
CA ALA A 147 3.11 -10.76 5.05
C ALA A 147 2.97 -11.94 4.07
N LEU A 148 4.03 -12.75 3.89
CA LEU A 148 3.99 -13.93 3.02
C LEU A 148 3.03 -15.01 3.53
N ILE A 149 2.99 -15.27 4.84
CA ILE A 149 1.98 -16.17 5.45
C ILE A 149 0.57 -15.64 5.17
N ALA A 150 0.34 -14.35 5.35
CA ALA A 150 -0.98 -13.78 5.13
C ALA A 150 -1.40 -13.82 3.65
N ILE A 151 -0.47 -13.62 2.71
CA ILE A 151 -0.74 -13.80 1.29
C ILE A 151 -1.14 -15.26 1.03
N ASP A 152 -0.40 -16.23 1.56
CA ASP A 152 -0.72 -17.66 1.43
C ASP A 152 -2.11 -18.00 1.99
N LEU A 153 -2.47 -17.41 3.14
CA LEU A 153 -3.79 -17.58 3.74
C LEU A 153 -4.90 -17.04 2.83
N LEU A 154 -4.70 -15.85 2.26
CA LEU A 154 -5.63 -15.19 1.34
C LEU A 154 -5.75 -15.95 0.01
N THR A 155 -4.65 -16.52 -0.49
CA THR A 155 -4.60 -17.23 -1.78
C THR A 155 -5.00 -18.72 -1.69
N GLY A 156 -4.72 -19.41 -0.59
CA GLY A 156 -4.76 -20.88 -0.53
C GLY A 156 -5.73 -21.51 0.49
N SER A 157 -6.02 -20.87 1.63
CA SER A 157 -6.64 -21.57 2.78
C SER A 157 -8.11 -21.24 3.06
N LEU A 158 -8.65 -20.26 2.36
CA LEU A 158 -9.92 -19.62 2.69
C LEU A 158 -10.96 -19.95 1.63
N ASP A 159 -11.81 -20.97 1.82
CA ASP A 159 -12.92 -21.24 0.90
C ASP A 159 -14.01 -20.17 1.10
N ILE A 160 -13.76 -18.94 0.64
CA ILE A 160 -14.66 -17.79 0.79
C ILE A 160 -15.72 -17.92 -0.30
N GLY A 161 -16.74 -18.76 -0.05
CA GLY A 161 -17.89 -18.93 -0.95
C GLY A 161 -18.71 -17.65 -1.13
N ILE A 162 -18.47 -16.63 -0.30
CA ILE A 162 -19.22 -15.36 -0.26
C ILE A 162 -18.87 -14.44 -1.44
N ALA A 163 -17.68 -14.55 -2.04
CA ALA A 163 -17.21 -13.57 -3.02
C ALA A 163 -17.48 -14.01 -4.48
N ALA A 164 -17.05 -15.20 -4.88
CA ALA A 164 -17.13 -15.62 -6.28
C ALA A 164 -18.59 -15.75 -6.76
N ALA A 165 -19.47 -16.43 -6.02
CA ALA A 165 -20.85 -16.70 -6.46
C ALA A 165 -21.79 -15.48 -6.39
N ALA A 166 -21.50 -14.48 -5.56
CA ALA A 166 -22.36 -13.30 -5.38
C ALA A 166 -21.90 -12.08 -6.19
N VAL A 167 -20.61 -11.99 -6.52
CA VAL A 167 -20.01 -10.85 -7.23
C VAL A 167 -19.97 -11.08 -8.74
N THR A 168 -19.60 -12.27 -9.21
CA THR A 168 -19.45 -12.55 -10.66
C THR A 168 -20.75 -12.40 -11.49
N PRO A 169 -21.93 -12.92 -11.09
CA PRO A 169 -23.16 -12.74 -11.89
C PRO A 169 -23.75 -11.31 -11.79
N ARG A 170 -23.35 -10.54 -10.76
CA ARG A 170 -23.81 -9.17 -10.57
C ARG A 170 -23.04 -8.21 -11.47
N VAL A 171 -21.75 -8.41 -11.71
CA VAL A 171 -20.92 -7.58 -12.62
C VAL A 171 -21.38 -7.68 -14.08
N THR A 172 -22.00 -8.78 -14.48
CA THR A 172 -22.51 -8.99 -15.85
C THR A 172 -23.95 -8.51 -16.07
N SER A 173 -24.63 -8.00 -15.04
CA SER A 173 -26.00 -7.47 -15.14
C SER A 173 -25.97 -5.93 -15.12
N PRO A 174 -26.92 -5.21 -15.75
CA PRO A 174 -27.07 -3.75 -15.58
C PRO A 174 -27.26 -3.30 -14.12
N ALA A 175 -27.65 -4.23 -13.24
CA ALA A 175 -27.70 -4.05 -11.79
C ALA A 175 -26.34 -4.23 -11.09
N GLY A 176 -25.23 -4.39 -11.82
CA GLY A 176 -23.85 -4.58 -11.34
C GLY A 176 -23.06 -3.32 -11.06
N ASP A 177 -23.59 -2.17 -11.48
CA ASP A 177 -22.91 -0.87 -11.46
C ASP A 177 -22.44 -0.42 -10.06
N TRP A 178 -23.02 -0.96 -8.97
CA TRP A 178 -22.62 -0.61 -7.60
C TRP A 178 -21.45 -1.44 -7.06
N VAL A 179 -21.08 -2.56 -7.69
CA VAL A 179 -20.00 -3.43 -7.20
C VAL A 179 -18.64 -2.73 -7.29
N ILE A 180 -18.40 -1.98 -8.36
CA ILE A 180 -17.16 -1.20 -8.56
C ILE A 180 -17.05 -0.07 -7.51
N PRO A 181 -18.07 0.80 -7.29
CA PRO A 181 -18.08 1.77 -6.19
C PRO A 181 -17.91 1.14 -4.80
N LEU A 182 -18.48 -0.04 -4.54
CA LEU A 182 -18.25 -0.75 -3.28
C LEU A 182 -16.82 -1.26 -3.14
N GLY A 183 -16.21 -1.77 -4.22
CA GLY A 183 -14.80 -2.12 -4.26
C GLY A 183 -13.92 -0.90 -3.93
N TRP A 184 -14.22 0.25 -4.55
CA TRP A 184 -13.56 1.50 -4.20
C TRP A 184 -13.72 1.87 -2.73
N LEU A 185 -14.94 1.81 -2.19
CA LEU A 185 -15.21 2.13 -0.79
C LEU A 185 -14.51 1.16 0.18
N ALA A 186 -14.46 -0.13 -0.17
CA ALA A 186 -13.71 -1.13 0.59
C ALA A 186 -12.21 -0.80 0.57
N GLY A 187 -11.67 -0.40 -0.58
CA GLY A 187 -10.30 0.08 -0.70
C GLY A 187 -10.01 1.29 0.19
N VAL A 188 -10.90 2.29 0.18
CA VAL A 188 -10.83 3.47 1.05
C VAL A 188 -10.82 3.04 2.53
N ALA A 189 -11.77 2.21 2.93
CA ALA A 189 -11.94 1.79 4.31
C ALA A 189 -10.75 0.96 4.81
N LEU A 190 -10.32 -0.04 4.04
CA LEU A 190 -9.17 -0.89 4.37
C LEU A 190 -7.88 -0.07 4.46
N ALA A 191 -7.65 0.83 3.52
CA ALA A 191 -6.46 1.66 3.54
C ALA A 191 -6.50 2.68 4.68
N ALA A 192 -7.65 3.30 4.96
CA ALA A 192 -7.78 4.24 6.07
C ALA A 192 -7.59 3.55 7.43
N ALA A 193 -8.16 2.36 7.61
CA ALA A 193 -8.06 1.57 8.84
C ALA A 193 -6.66 0.99 9.03
N GLY A 194 -6.15 0.25 8.04
CA GLY A 194 -4.84 -0.39 8.08
C GLY A 194 -3.66 0.55 7.82
N ARG A 195 -3.95 1.79 7.38
CA ARG A 195 -2.96 2.83 7.03
C ARG A 195 -1.89 2.34 6.05
N SER A 196 -2.27 1.45 5.14
CA SER A 196 -1.34 0.85 4.17
C SER A 196 -2.02 0.67 2.80
N THR A 197 -1.53 1.37 1.78
CA THR A 197 -1.94 1.14 0.38
C THR A 197 -1.42 -0.21 -0.12
N VAL A 198 -0.19 -0.58 0.25
CA VAL A 198 0.44 -1.84 -0.17
C VAL A 198 -0.37 -3.04 0.31
N SER A 199 -0.87 -3.01 1.55
CA SER A 199 -1.73 -4.08 2.07
C SER A 199 -2.99 -4.23 1.23
N VAL A 200 -3.65 -3.13 0.86
CA VAL A 200 -4.86 -3.19 0.02
C VAL A 200 -4.55 -3.69 -1.38
N ILE A 201 -3.43 -3.27 -1.98
CA ILE A 201 -2.97 -3.79 -3.28
C ILE A 201 -2.80 -5.31 -3.21
N VAL A 202 -2.09 -5.80 -2.19
CA VAL A 202 -1.83 -7.22 -2.03
C VAL A 202 -3.12 -8.01 -1.77
N VAL A 203 -4.07 -7.48 -0.99
CA VAL A 203 -5.40 -8.08 -0.81
C VAL A 203 -6.15 -8.15 -2.14
N ALA A 204 -6.20 -7.04 -2.89
CA ALA A 204 -6.87 -7.00 -4.19
C ALA A 204 -6.26 -8.02 -5.17
N MET A 205 -4.92 -8.10 -5.22
CA MET A 205 -4.21 -9.08 -6.03
C MET A 205 -4.48 -10.52 -5.59
N ALA A 206 -4.48 -10.82 -4.28
CA ALA A 206 -4.73 -12.16 -3.77
C ALA A 206 -6.17 -12.62 -4.03
N LEU A 207 -7.15 -11.74 -3.86
CA LEU A 207 -8.56 -12.04 -4.16
C LEU A 207 -8.80 -12.16 -5.66
N GLY A 208 -8.17 -11.29 -6.47
CA GLY A 208 -8.22 -11.36 -7.93
C GLY A 208 -7.58 -12.62 -8.50
N PHE A 209 -6.40 -13.02 -7.97
CA PHE A 209 -5.70 -14.25 -8.36
C PHE A 209 -6.56 -15.51 -8.19
N ARG A 210 -7.50 -15.50 -7.23
CA ARG A 210 -8.44 -16.60 -7.01
C ARG A 210 -9.74 -16.51 -7.82
N GLY A 211 -9.94 -15.44 -8.57
CA GLY A 211 -11.23 -15.13 -9.21
C GLY A 211 -12.34 -14.76 -8.21
N ALA A 212 -11.99 -14.41 -6.96
CA ALA A 212 -12.98 -14.04 -5.94
C ALA A 212 -13.62 -12.67 -6.22
N ILE A 213 -12.85 -11.76 -6.82
CA ILE A 213 -13.30 -10.47 -7.32
C ILE A 213 -12.77 -10.27 -8.75
N PRO A 214 -13.53 -9.62 -9.65
CA PRO A 214 -13.05 -9.32 -10.99
C PRO A 214 -11.95 -8.26 -10.96
N ALA A 215 -11.23 -8.13 -12.08
CA ALA A 215 -10.16 -7.15 -12.25
C ALA A 215 -10.63 -5.72 -11.95
N ASP A 216 -11.83 -5.32 -12.43
CA ASP A 216 -12.37 -3.97 -12.25
C ASP A 216 -12.55 -3.59 -10.77
N VAL A 217 -13.02 -4.55 -9.96
CA VAL A 217 -13.18 -4.36 -8.50
C VAL A 217 -11.83 -4.27 -7.82
N SER A 218 -10.85 -5.06 -8.27
CA SER A 218 -9.47 -4.99 -7.78
C SER A 218 -8.84 -3.61 -8.07
N PHE A 219 -9.00 -3.09 -9.29
CA PHE A 219 -8.55 -1.75 -9.65
C PHE A 219 -9.25 -0.67 -8.81
N ALA A 220 -10.58 -0.78 -8.65
CA ALA A 220 -11.35 0.14 -7.84
C ALA A 220 -10.86 0.16 -6.38
N MET A 221 -10.57 -1.01 -5.79
CA MET A 221 -9.99 -1.12 -4.44
C MET A 221 -8.63 -0.41 -4.34
N VAL A 222 -7.73 -0.62 -5.29
CA VAL A 222 -6.40 0.02 -5.29
C VAL A 222 -6.51 1.55 -5.45
N ILE A 223 -7.42 2.00 -6.31
CA ILE A 223 -7.70 3.42 -6.50
C ILE A 223 -8.27 4.03 -5.19
N GLY A 224 -9.24 3.36 -4.57
CA GLY A 224 -9.81 3.75 -3.28
C GLY A 224 -8.78 3.80 -2.16
N ALA A 225 -7.82 2.88 -2.16
CA ALA A 225 -6.75 2.87 -1.18
C ALA A 225 -5.88 4.14 -1.22
N THR A 226 -5.67 4.70 -2.41
CA THR A 226 -4.86 5.92 -2.61
C THR A 226 -5.52 7.13 -1.96
N ILE A 227 -6.82 7.34 -2.18
CA ILE A 227 -7.55 8.45 -1.56
C ILE A 227 -7.79 8.23 -0.07
N GLY A 228 -7.99 6.98 0.38
CA GLY A 228 -8.13 6.63 1.80
C GLY A 228 -6.90 7.05 2.62
N ILE A 229 -5.69 6.73 2.15
CA ILE A 229 -4.45 7.14 2.83
C ILE A 229 -4.26 8.66 2.78
N ALA A 230 -4.50 9.28 1.63
CA ALA A 230 -4.38 10.74 1.52
C ALA A 230 -5.35 11.46 2.47
N GLY A 231 -6.57 10.93 2.64
CA GLY A 231 -7.55 11.42 3.61
C GLY A 231 -7.06 11.34 5.05
N VAL A 232 -6.49 10.19 5.46
CA VAL A 232 -5.88 10.04 6.80
C VAL A 232 -4.73 11.04 7.00
N GLY A 233 -3.89 11.24 5.99
CA GLY A 233 -2.80 12.24 6.02
C GLY A 233 -3.33 13.66 6.21
N ALA A 234 -4.35 14.05 5.44
CA ALA A 234 -4.99 15.35 5.55
C ALA A 234 -5.57 15.59 6.96
N VAL A 235 -6.28 14.61 7.52
CA VAL A 235 -6.81 14.69 8.89
C VAL A 235 -5.69 14.80 9.92
N SER A 236 -4.64 14.00 9.78
CA SER A 236 -3.49 13.99 10.70
C SER A 236 -2.71 15.31 10.68
N SER A 237 -2.71 16.01 9.55
CA SER A 237 -2.00 17.29 9.38
C SER A 237 -2.68 18.49 10.05
N ARG A 238 -3.93 18.36 10.54
CA ARG A 238 -4.70 19.50 11.10
C ARG A 238 -4.02 20.20 12.28
N ARG A 239 -3.18 19.47 13.03
CA ARG A 239 -2.44 20.00 14.19
C ARG A 239 -1.04 20.53 13.84
N LEU A 240 -0.68 20.55 12.55
CA LEU A 240 0.64 20.94 12.07
C LEU A 240 0.64 22.37 11.50
N GLY A 241 1.82 22.86 11.11
CA GLY A 241 2.02 24.20 10.56
C GLY A 241 1.18 24.49 9.30
N ALA A 242 1.08 25.77 8.93
CA ALA A 242 0.36 26.17 7.73
C ALA A 242 0.94 25.52 6.45
N ASN A 243 2.26 25.39 6.36
CA ASN A 243 2.93 24.77 5.22
C ASN A 243 2.68 23.26 5.17
N ALA A 244 2.80 22.56 6.31
CA ALA A 244 2.39 21.16 6.43
C ALA A 244 0.94 20.90 5.97
N ARG A 245 -0.01 21.73 6.41
CA ARG A 245 -1.42 21.62 6.03
C ARG A 245 -1.62 21.84 4.53
N ARG A 246 -0.96 22.84 3.94
CA ARG A 246 -0.99 23.08 2.49
C ARG A 246 -0.43 21.89 1.72
N ALA A 247 0.71 21.34 2.14
CA ALA A 247 1.31 20.18 1.50
C ALA A 247 0.40 18.94 1.59
N ALA A 248 -0.25 18.72 2.74
CA ALA A 248 -1.22 17.66 2.93
C ALA A 248 -2.46 17.82 2.03
N SER A 249 -2.96 19.05 1.88
CA SER A 249 -4.06 19.35 0.95
C SER A 249 -3.67 19.07 -0.50
N VAL A 250 -2.44 19.43 -0.91
CA VAL A 250 -1.94 19.09 -2.25
C VAL A 250 -1.89 17.57 -2.43
N ALA A 251 -1.43 16.81 -1.43
CA ALA A 251 -1.42 15.36 -1.51
C ALA A 251 -2.83 14.76 -1.68
N LEU A 252 -3.82 15.30 -0.96
CA LEU A 252 -5.22 14.91 -1.11
C LEU A 252 -5.79 15.26 -2.50
N ILE A 253 -5.48 16.44 -3.03
CA ILE A 253 -5.90 16.85 -4.39
C ILE A 253 -5.29 15.93 -5.44
N VAL A 254 -3.99 15.61 -5.34
CA VAL A 254 -3.31 14.68 -6.26
C VAL A 254 -3.95 13.29 -6.18
N ALA A 255 -4.31 12.80 -4.98
CA ALA A 255 -5.00 11.52 -4.82
C ALA A 255 -6.43 11.54 -5.40
N ALA A 256 -7.15 12.65 -5.28
CA ALA A 256 -8.47 12.82 -5.90
C ALA A 256 -8.38 12.83 -7.42
N ILE A 257 -7.41 13.54 -8.00
CA ILE A 257 -7.14 13.52 -9.44
C ILE A 257 -6.80 12.09 -9.88
N ALA A 258 -5.85 11.43 -9.20
CA ALA A 258 -5.48 10.04 -9.49
C ALA A 258 -6.68 9.09 -9.41
N THR A 259 -7.63 9.34 -8.49
CA THR A 259 -8.87 8.58 -8.39
C THR A 259 -9.75 8.76 -9.62
N ILE A 260 -9.98 10.01 -10.03
CA ILE A 260 -10.81 10.31 -11.21
C ILE A 260 -10.15 9.75 -12.49
N THR A 261 -8.86 10.02 -12.69
CA THR A 261 -8.14 9.56 -13.88
C THR A 261 -8.01 8.04 -13.90
N GLY A 262 -7.74 7.42 -12.75
CA GLY A 262 -7.67 5.96 -12.61
C GLY A 262 -9.02 5.28 -12.93
N SER A 263 -10.14 5.83 -12.47
CA SER A 263 -11.45 5.27 -12.77
C SER A 263 -11.82 5.38 -14.26
N ILE A 264 -11.40 6.45 -14.94
CA ILE A 264 -11.67 6.66 -16.38
C ILE A 264 -10.75 5.82 -17.27
N VAL A 265 -9.49 5.63 -16.87
CA VAL A 265 -8.46 5.04 -17.73
C VAL A 265 -8.11 3.61 -17.31
N ALA A 266 -7.79 3.39 -16.04
CA ALA A 266 -7.24 2.11 -15.58
C ALA A 266 -8.29 1.00 -15.50
N ILE A 267 -9.53 1.32 -15.09
CA ILE A 267 -10.60 0.31 -14.99
C ILE A 267 -10.95 -0.23 -16.39
N PRO A 268 -11.26 0.59 -17.42
CA PRO A 268 -11.62 0.06 -18.74
C PRO A 268 -10.48 -0.65 -19.47
N ILE A 269 -9.25 -0.14 -19.34
CA ILE A 269 -8.07 -0.79 -19.94
C ILE A 269 -7.77 -2.10 -19.23
N GLY A 270 -7.90 -2.10 -17.89
CA GLY A 270 -7.71 -3.26 -17.04
C GLY A 270 -8.64 -4.40 -17.44
N SER A 271 -9.95 -4.17 -17.49
CA SER A 271 -10.92 -5.19 -17.94
C SER A 271 -10.65 -5.69 -19.36
N ALA A 272 -10.19 -4.82 -20.26
CA ALA A 272 -9.89 -5.22 -21.64
C ALA A 272 -8.64 -6.13 -21.75
N LEU A 273 -7.62 -5.90 -20.92
CA LEU A 273 -6.34 -6.62 -20.97
C LEU A 273 -6.31 -7.89 -20.12
N LEU A 274 -7.19 -7.99 -19.13
CA LEU A 274 -7.20 -9.03 -18.11
C LEU A 274 -8.56 -9.75 -18.13
N PRO A 275 -8.77 -10.73 -19.04
CA PRO A 275 -10.05 -11.41 -19.24
C PRO A 275 -10.36 -12.56 -18.27
N TRP A 276 -9.44 -12.83 -17.34
CA TRP A 276 -9.58 -13.80 -16.25
C TRP A 276 -10.64 -13.44 -15.20
#